data_AF-A0A0R1V952-F1
#
_entry.id   AF-A0A0R1V952-F1
#
_cell.length_a   1.000
_cell.length_b   1.000
_cell.length_c   1.000
_cell.angle_alpha   90.00
_cell.angle_beta   90.00
_cell.angle_gamma   90.00
#
_symmetry.space_group_name_H-M   'P 1'
#
loop_
_entity.id
_entity.type
_entity.pdbx_description
1 polymer ?
#
loop_
_entity_poly.entity_id
_entity_poly.type
_entity_poly.pdbx_seq_one_letter_code
_entity_poly.pdbx_strand_id
1 'polypeptide(L)'
;MKAEVYVVSHKKVKLPDEKIYIPVQVGTNPENFAGFERDNTGDNIAQKNANYCELTAQYWAWKNRRADVKGLVHYRRYFSNGKRHFFSSTTQKLNDVLTAERLEQILKSYDAVLPTRRNYYIESSWSHYKHAHHIEGLAAARDVISEKFPDYLPVFDKVLHRNKVHMFNMLITRAAIFDDYTKWLLAVLAEVENRVDISEYSEYEKRIYGFVSEVLLDVWFEKNQISFKEMPVMFIGRQHWFRKITKFLLRKFGLSDKA
;
A
#
# COMPACT_ATOMS: atom_id res chain seq x y z
N MET A 1 16.30 -13.86 12.83
CA MET A 1 15.06 -13.56 12.09
C MET A 1 15.42 -13.08 10.69
N LYS A 2 14.92 -13.74 9.64
CA LYS A 2 15.10 -13.32 8.25
C LYS A 2 13.96 -12.37 7.85
N ALA A 3 14.26 -11.08 7.67
CA ALA A 3 13.29 -10.08 7.24
C ALA A 3 13.52 -9.68 5.77
N GLU A 4 12.44 -9.62 4.98
CA GLU A 4 12.43 -9.13 3.61
C GLU A 4 11.36 -8.05 3.46
N VAL A 5 11.76 -6.84 3.08
CA VAL A 5 10.90 -5.69 2.81
C VAL A 5 10.99 -5.35 1.33
N TYR A 6 9.95 -5.69 0.59
CA TYR A 6 9.91 -5.58 -0.87
C TYR A 6 9.70 -4.11 -1.29
N VAL A 7 10.70 -3.55 -1.96
CA VAL A 7 10.67 -2.19 -2.50
C VAL A 7 10.08 -2.24 -3.90
N VAL A 8 8.79 -1.95 -4.01
CA VAL A 8 8.03 -2.00 -5.25
C VAL A 8 8.43 -0.84 -6.17
N SER A 9 8.91 -1.16 -7.37
CA SER A 9 9.35 -0.17 -8.35
C SER A 9 9.00 -0.53 -9.78
N HIS A 10 8.67 0.48 -10.59
CA HIS A 10 8.54 0.37 -12.06
C HIS A 10 9.73 1.03 -12.79
N LYS A 11 10.76 1.46 -12.05
CA LYS A 11 11.97 2.08 -12.61
C LYS A 11 13.21 1.82 -11.75
N LYS A 12 14.39 1.97 -12.32
CA LYS A 12 15.65 1.89 -11.56
C LYS A 12 15.74 3.06 -10.55
N VAL A 13 16.10 2.74 -9.31
CA VAL A 13 16.19 3.70 -8.21
C VAL A 13 17.38 3.42 -7.31
N LYS A 14 17.81 4.44 -6.56
CA LYS A 14 18.75 4.25 -5.45
C LYS A 14 17.99 3.62 -4.27
N LEU A 15 18.56 2.56 -3.72
CA LEU A 15 18.02 1.81 -2.59
C LEU A 15 18.77 2.20 -1.29
N PRO A 16 18.16 1.93 -0.11
CA PRO A 16 18.90 1.96 1.15
C PRO A 16 20.02 0.91 1.17
N ASP A 17 21.07 1.16 1.96
CA ASP A 17 22.16 0.19 2.17
C ASP A 17 21.73 -1.00 3.06
N GLU A 18 20.61 -0.86 3.77
CA GLU A 18 20.00 -1.88 4.62
C GLU A 18 19.58 -3.13 3.81
N LYS A 19 20.14 -4.29 4.16
CA LYS A 19 19.98 -5.54 3.42
C LYS A 19 18.56 -6.13 3.46
N ILE A 20 17.73 -5.69 4.40
CA ILE A 20 16.33 -6.14 4.48
C ILE A 20 15.50 -5.65 3.29
N TYR A 21 15.94 -4.59 2.59
CA TYR A 21 15.20 -4.04 1.46
C TYR A 21 15.51 -4.80 0.17
N ILE A 22 14.51 -5.55 -0.30
CA ILE A 22 14.62 -6.36 -1.52
C ILE A 22 13.93 -5.58 -2.65
N PRO A 23 14.65 -5.06 -3.63
CA PRO A 23 14.03 -4.37 -4.76
C PRO A 23 13.24 -5.33 -5.64
N VAL A 24 11.98 -5.01 -5.91
CA VAL A 24 11.09 -5.78 -6.79
C VAL A 24 10.63 -4.88 -7.93
N GLN A 25 11.00 -5.25 -9.15
CA GLN A 25 10.49 -4.64 -10.35
C GLN A 25 9.14 -5.26 -10.69
N VAL A 26 8.13 -4.40 -10.88
CA VAL A 26 6.76 -4.82 -11.15
C VAL A 26 6.34 -4.71 -12.61
N GLY A 27 5.39 -5.56 -12.98
CA GLY A 27 4.72 -5.55 -14.28
C GLY A 27 5.45 -6.38 -15.33
N THR A 28 5.01 -6.22 -16.57
CA THR A 28 5.43 -7.07 -17.70
C THR A 28 6.44 -6.40 -18.63
N ASN A 29 6.98 -5.23 -18.25
CA ASN A 29 7.99 -4.54 -19.03
C ASN A 29 9.20 -5.49 -19.30
N PRO A 30 9.64 -5.65 -20.57
CA PRO A 30 10.75 -6.55 -20.93
C PRO A 30 12.11 -6.14 -20.36
N GLU A 31 12.29 -4.87 -19.99
CA GLU A 31 13.52 -4.42 -19.33
C GLU A 31 13.68 -5.09 -17.97
N ASN A 32 14.87 -5.61 -17.68
CA ASN A 32 15.21 -6.19 -16.37
C ASN A 32 16.23 -5.32 -15.67
N PHE A 33 15.84 -4.68 -14.55
CA PHE A 33 16.78 -3.89 -13.76
C PHE A 33 17.75 -4.80 -13.01
N ALA A 34 19.06 -4.69 -13.31
CA ALA A 34 20.08 -5.45 -12.60
C ALA A 34 19.97 -5.27 -11.08
N GLY A 35 19.95 -6.39 -10.34
CA GLY A 35 19.81 -6.43 -8.89
C GLY A 35 18.37 -6.34 -8.37
N PHE A 36 17.35 -6.26 -9.24
CA PHE A 36 15.94 -6.30 -8.86
C PHE A 36 15.38 -7.69 -9.09
N GLU A 37 14.58 -8.16 -8.14
CA GLU A 37 13.69 -9.30 -8.34
C GLU A 37 12.56 -8.91 -9.29
N ARG A 38 11.91 -9.91 -9.90
CA ARG A 38 10.88 -9.72 -10.91
C ARG A 38 9.56 -10.34 -10.45
N ASP A 39 8.52 -9.51 -10.32
CA ASP A 39 7.19 -9.98 -9.88
C ASP A 39 6.49 -10.85 -10.93
N ASN A 40 7.00 -10.92 -12.17
CA ASN A 40 6.48 -11.76 -13.26
C ASN A 40 7.18 -13.12 -13.37
N THR A 41 7.77 -13.62 -12.28
CA THR A 41 8.43 -14.93 -12.22
C THR A 41 7.71 -15.86 -11.24
N GLY A 42 7.85 -17.19 -11.40
CA GLY A 42 7.17 -18.15 -10.53
C GLY A 42 5.64 -18.02 -10.59
N ASP A 43 4.96 -18.27 -9.47
CA ASP A 43 3.51 -18.02 -9.35
C ASP A 43 3.26 -16.51 -9.19
N ASN A 44 2.58 -15.91 -10.17
CA ASN A 44 2.43 -14.46 -10.25
C ASN A 44 1.14 -13.97 -10.91
N ILE A 45 0.88 -12.68 -10.72
CA ILE A 45 -0.21 -11.91 -11.35
C ILE A 45 0.31 -10.61 -11.98
N ALA A 46 1.56 -10.57 -12.45
CA ALA A 46 2.20 -9.34 -12.93
C ALA A 46 1.48 -8.67 -14.12
N GLN A 47 0.77 -9.45 -14.94
CA GLN A 47 -0.11 -8.96 -16.00
C GLN A 47 -1.23 -8.04 -15.49
N LYS A 48 -1.58 -8.15 -14.19
CA LYS A 48 -2.59 -7.30 -13.54
C LYS A 48 -2.01 -5.99 -12.98
N ASN A 49 -0.71 -5.73 -13.12
CA ASN A 49 -0.03 -4.61 -12.46
C ASN A 49 -0.62 -3.23 -12.79
N ALA A 50 -1.14 -3.04 -14.01
CA ALA A 50 -1.80 -1.79 -14.39
C ALA A 50 -2.98 -1.46 -13.46
N ASN A 51 -3.68 -2.48 -12.94
CA ASN A 51 -4.89 -2.31 -12.16
C ASN A 51 -4.66 -2.57 -10.66
N TYR A 52 -3.82 -3.57 -10.35
CA TYR A 52 -3.50 -4.02 -8.99
C TYR A 52 -2.28 -3.29 -8.38
N CYS A 53 -1.53 -2.55 -9.18
CA CYS A 53 -0.37 -1.77 -8.71
C CYS A 53 0.62 -2.64 -7.90
N GLU A 54 1.06 -2.16 -6.73
CA GLU A 54 1.98 -2.85 -5.83
C GLU A 54 1.51 -4.22 -5.33
N LEU A 55 0.21 -4.54 -5.44
CA LEU A 55 -0.33 -5.81 -4.98
C LEU A 55 0.18 -7.00 -5.79
N THR A 56 0.68 -6.78 -7.03
CA THR A 56 1.32 -7.84 -7.81
C THR A 56 2.63 -8.29 -7.17
N ALA A 57 3.43 -7.36 -6.63
CA ALA A 57 4.61 -7.67 -5.85
C ALA A 57 4.24 -8.33 -4.50
N GLN A 58 3.15 -7.89 -3.87
CA GLN A 58 2.65 -8.50 -2.63
C GLN A 58 2.27 -9.97 -2.84
N TYR A 59 1.50 -10.26 -3.90
CA TYR A 59 1.16 -11.64 -4.29
C TYR A 59 2.40 -12.47 -4.60
N TRP A 60 3.31 -11.93 -5.42
CA TRP A 60 4.53 -12.63 -5.78
C TRP A 60 5.38 -12.96 -4.54
N ALA A 61 5.50 -12.03 -3.59
CA ALA A 61 6.20 -12.26 -2.34
C ALA A 61 5.53 -13.33 -1.46
N TRP A 62 4.20 -13.33 -1.40
CA TRP A 62 3.44 -14.38 -0.71
C TRP A 62 3.78 -15.76 -1.27
N LYS A 63 3.76 -15.91 -2.60
CA LYS A 63 3.93 -17.21 -3.27
C LYS A 63 5.37 -17.70 -3.36
N ASN A 64 6.33 -16.79 -3.56
CA ASN A 64 7.67 -17.15 -4.00
C ASN A 64 8.75 -16.91 -2.94
N ARG A 65 8.45 -16.23 -1.83
CA ARG A 65 9.45 -15.83 -0.83
C ARG A 65 9.26 -16.50 0.52
N ARG A 66 10.37 -17.00 1.06
CA ARG A 66 10.45 -17.60 2.40
C ARG A 66 11.28 -16.68 3.31
N ALA A 67 10.59 -15.99 4.20
CA ALA A 67 11.15 -15.10 5.21
C ALA A 67 10.29 -15.20 6.49
N ASP A 68 10.84 -14.85 7.65
CA ASP A 68 10.10 -14.81 8.92
C ASP A 68 9.23 -13.55 9.02
N VAL A 69 9.70 -12.48 8.38
CA VAL A 69 9.05 -11.17 8.32
C VAL A 69 9.01 -10.71 6.87
N LYS A 70 7.83 -10.30 6.42
CA LYS A 70 7.57 -9.81 5.07
C LYS A 70 7.00 -8.40 5.14
N GLY A 71 7.41 -7.54 4.22
CA GLY A 71 6.88 -6.18 4.13
C GLY A 71 6.84 -5.64 2.72
N LEU A 72 6.03 -4.61 2.52
CA LEU A 72 5.82 -3.95 1.23
C LEU A 72 6.02 -2.45 1.43
N VAL A 73 6.89 -1.85 0.62
CA VAL A 73 7.13 -0.40 0.58
C VAL A 73 7.26 0.08 -0.86
N HIS A 74 7.15 1.39 -1.08
CA HIS A 74 7.32 1.97 -2.41
C HIS A 74 8.77 2.37 -2.65
N TYR A 75 9.20 2.35 -3.90
CA TYR A 75 10.52 2.88 -4.31
C TYR A 75 10.82 4.31 -3.83
N ARG A 76 9.77 5.10 -3.53
CA ARG A 76 9.85 6.50 -3.08
C ARG A 76 9.26 6.76 -1.70
N ARG A 77 8.84 5.72 -0.96
CA ARG A 77 8.25 5.85 0.38
C ARG A 77 8.72 4.71 1.28
N TYR A 78 9.39 5.06 2.37
CA TYR A 78 9.96 4.09 3.32
C TYR A 78 9.52 4.44 4.73
N PHE A 79 9.52 3.48 5.65
CA PHE A 79 9.38 3.78 7.07
C PHE A 79 10.63 4.52 7.56
N SER A 80 10.45 5.61 8.30
CA SER A 80 11.52 6.48 8.81
C SER A 80 11.78 6.24 10.28
N ASN A 81 13.04 6.38 10.69
CA ASN A 81 13.44 6.39 12.09
C ASN A 81 13.02 7.66 12.86
N GLY A 82 12.47 8.66 12.16
CA GLY A 82 11.85 9.84 12.74
C GLY A 82 12.69 11.11 12.69
N LYS A 83 13.86 11.11 12.04
CA LYS A 83 14.62 12.36 11.88
C LYS A 83 13.92 13.29 10.89
N ARG A 84 14.06 14.60 11.10
CA ARG A 84 13.48 15.62 10.22
C ARG A 84 14.43 15.88 9.04
N HIS A 85 13.91 15.84 7.80
CA HIS A 85 14.71 15.92 6.56
C HIS A 85 14.23 17.03 5.61
N PHE A 86 14.21 18.28 6.05
CA PHE A 86 13.73 19.41 5.25
C PHE A 86 14.64 19.75 4.05
N PHE A 87 15.95 19.51 4.16
CA PHE A 87 16.95 19.81 3.12
C PHE A 87 17.92 18.66 2.84
N SER A 88 17.56 17.45 3.28
CA SER A 88 18.45 16.30 3.14
C SER A 88 18.46 15.76 1.72
N SER A 89 19.64 15.33 1.27
CA SER A 89 19.82 14.61 0.02
C SER A 89 19.09 13.26 0.04
N THR A 90 18.87 12.65 -1.13
CA THR A 90 18.30 11.31 -1.22
C THR A 90 19.09 10.30 -0.39
N THR A 91 20.43 10.34 -0.45
CA THR A 91 21.29 9.44 0.35
C THR A 91 21.05 9.62 1.85
N GLN A 92 21.03 10.87 2.34
CA GLN A 92 20.80 11.14 3.77
C GLN A 92 19.43 10.64 4.24
N LYS A 93 18.39 10.75 3.40
CA LYS A 93 17.06 10.22 3.71
C LYS A 93 17.03 8.69 3.71
N LEU A 94 17.70 8.05 2.75
CA LEU A 94 17.80 6.59 2.68
C LEU A 94 18.58 6.02 3.86
N ASN A 95 19.53 6.77 4.44
CA ASN A 95 20.28 6.35 5.63
C ASN A 95 19.47 6.49 6.94
N ASP A 96 18.27 7.08 6.91
CA ASP A 96 17.39 7.21 8.09
C ASP A 96 16.11 6.35 7.96
N VAL A 97 16.07 5.42 7.02
CA VAL A 97 14.96 4.47 6.93
C VAL A 97 15.07 3.39 8.02
N LEU A 98 13.96 2.68 8.26
CA LEU A 98 13.88 1.61 9.24
C LEU A 98 14.98 0.55 9.03
N THR A 99 15.76 0.30 10.07
CA THR A 99 16.84 -0.70 10.06
C THR A 99 16.33 -2.08 10.48
N ALA A 100 17.09 -3.12 10.15
CA ALA A 100 16.79 -4.49 10.58
C ALA A 100 16.69 -4.61 12.11
N GLU A 101 17.64 -4.00 12.83
CA GLU A 101 17.69 -4.02 14.29
C GLU A 101 16.45 -3.38 14.91
N ARG A 102 16.06 -2.19 14.43
CA ARG A 102 14.88 -1.51 14.95
C ARG A 102 13.59 -2.26 14.63
N LEU A 103 13.49 -2.83 13.44
CA LEU A 103 12.36 -3.69 13.06
C LEU A 103 12.24 -4.87 14.03
N GLU A 104 13.35 -5.54 14.34
CA GLU A 104 13.36 -6.63 15.32
C GLU A 104 12.91 -6.18 16.70
N GLN A 105 13.36 -5.02 17.20
CA GLN A 105 12.90 -4.48 18.49
C GLN A 105 11.39 -4.18 18.49
N ILE A 106 10.85 -3.62 17.40
CA ILE A 106 9.41 -3.35 17.30
C ILE A 106 8.62 -4.65 17.32
N LEU A 107 9.08 -5.67 16.59
CA LEU A 107 8.40 -6.96 16.48
C LEU A 107 8.51 -7.83 17.75
N LYS A 108 9.20 -7.38 18.80
CA LYS A 108 9.11 -7.99 20.13
C LYS A 108 7.82 -7.62 20.87
N SER A 109 7.21 -6.48 20.54
CA SER A 109 6.03 -5.95 21.24
C SER A 109 4.80 -5.78 20.36
N TYR A 110 4.97 -5.88 19.04
CA TYR A 110 3.91 -5.72 18.06
C TYR A 110 4.05 -6.79 16.98
N ASP A 111 2.96 -7.07 16.26
CA ASP A 111 2.96 -8.03 15.17
C ASP A 111 3.28 -7.40 13.80
N ALA A 112 3.14 -6.08 13.72
CA ALA A 112 3.24 -5.33 12.48
C ALA A 112 3.77 -3.90 12.65
N VAL A 113 4.20 -3.33 11.52
CA VAL A 113 4.52 -1.92 11.32
C VAL A 113 3.61 -1.39 10.23
N LEU A 114 2.90 -0.30 10.53
CA LEU A 114 2.04 0.43 9.60
C LEU A 114 2.47 1.90 9.53
N PRO A 115 2.13 2.63 8.44
CA PRO A 115 2.43 4.05 8.37
C PRO A 115 1.67 4.83 9.44
N THR A 116 2.15 6.00 9.84
CA THR A 116 1.32 6.88 10.67
C THR A 116 0.02 7.22 9.94
N ARG A 117 -1.11 7.08 10.63
CA ARG A 117 -2.41 7.37 10.05
C ARG A 117 -2.50 8.81 9.57
N ARG A 118 -3.20 9.01 8.47
CA ARG A 118 -3.55 10.33 7.96
C ARG A 118 -4.90 10.74 8.51
N ASN A 119 -4.97 11.96 9.05
CA ASN A 119 -6.24 12.58 9.43
C ASN A 119 -6.88 13.23 8.20
N TYR A 120 -8.10 12.83 7.87
CA TYR A 120 -9.00 13.55 7.00
C TYR A 120 -9.75 14.59 7.82
N TYR A 121 -9.59 15.85 7.44
CA TYR A 121 -10.31 16.95 8.09
C TYR A 121 -11.60 17.15 7.31
N ILE A 122 -12.75 16.91 7.97
CA ILE A 122 -14.11 17.12 7.47
C ILE A 122 -14.64 16.00 6.54
N GLU A 123 -13.83 15.01 6.19
CA GLU A 123 -14.24 13.87 5.35
C GLU A 123 -14.14 12.54 6.11
N SER A 124 -15.09 11.63 5.87
CA SER A 124 -14.95 10.22 6.20
C SER A 124 -14.10 9.52 5.14
N SER A 125 -13.61 8.31 5.45
CA SER A 125 -12.91 7.48 4.47
C SER A 125 -13.77 7.26 3.21
N TRP A 126 -15.08 7.07 3.38
CA TRP A 126 -16.02 6.95 2.27
C TRP A 126 -16.11 8.23 1.43
N SER A 127 -16.34 9.39 2.05
CA SER A 127 -16.47 10.64 1.29
C SER A 127 -15.17 11.01 0.60
N HIS A 128 -14.02 10.78 1.27
CA HIS A 128 -12.71 10.99 0.68
C HIS A 128 -12.51 10.13 -0.57
N TYR A 129 -12.85 8.83 -0.48
CA TYR A 129 -12.75 7.92 -1.62
C TYR A 129 -13.65 8.35 -2.77
N LYS A 130 -14.93 8.67 -2.51
CA LYS A 130 -15.89 9.15 -3.53
C LYS A 130 -15.44 10.43 -4.25
N HIS A 131 -14.74 11.32 -3.53
CA HIS A 131 -14.20 12.54 -4.11
C HIS A 131 -12.92 12.28 -4.93
N ALA A 132 -12.11 11.32 -4.51
CA ALA A 132 -10.84 11.00 -5.15
C ALA A 132 -10.95 10.04 -6.35
N HIS A 133 -11.94 9.14 -6.34
CA HIS A 133 -12.06 7.98 -7.23
C HIS A 133 -13.52 7.69 -7.61
N HIS A 134 -13.70 6.79 -8.58
CA HIS A 134 -14.96 6.12 -8.89
C HIS A 134 -15.37 5.21 -7.72
N ILE A 135 -16.57 5.41 -7.19
CA ILE A 135 -17.04 4.76 -5.95
C ILE A 135 -17.37 3.28 -6.15
N GLU A 136 -17.59 2.87 -7.39
CA GLU A 136 -18.04 1.56 -7.85
C GLU A 136 -17.18 0.43 -7.27
N GLY A 137 -15.86 0.59 -7.25
CA GLY A 137 -14.95 -0.41 -6.68
C GLY A 137 -15.13 -0.62 -5.18
N LEU A 138 -15.34 0.47 -4.42
CA LEU A 138 -15.53 0.38 -2.97
C LEU A 138 -16.95 -0.11 -2.62
N ALA A 139 -17.96 0.26 -3.41
CA ALA A 139 -19.32 -0.26 -3.29
C ALA A 139 -19.35 -1.77 -3.55
N ALA A 140 -18.75 -2.22 -4.66
CA ALA A 140 -18.63 -3.64 -4.97
C ALA A 140 -17.85 -4.41 -3.90
N ALA A 141 -16.79 -3.81 -3.32
CA ALA A 141 -16.06 -4.43 -2.21
C ALA A 141 -16.95 -4.65 -0.97
N ARG A 142 -17.84 -3.69 -0.67
CA ARG A 142 -18.82 -3.83 0.41
C ARG A 142 -19.79 -4.99 0.15
N ASP A 143 -20.30 -5.10 -1.08
CA ASP A 143 -21.23 -6.18 -1.46
C ASP A 143 -20.55 -7.55 -1.37
N VAL A 144 -19.33 -7.66 -1.90
CA VAL A 144 -18.51 -8.88 -1.78
C VAL A 144 -18.28 -9.26 -0.33
N ILE A 145 -17.96 -8.29 0.54
CA ILE A 145 -17.78 -8.55 1.97
C ILE A 145 -19.10 -8.99 2.61
N SER A 146 -20.22 -8.34 2.30
CA SER A 146 -21.52 -8.72 2.85
C SER A 146 -21.92 -10.15 2.48
N GLU A 147 -21.58 -10.60 1.27
CA GLU A 147 -21.96 -11.92 0.76
C GLU A 147 -20.98 -13.03 1.17
N LYS A 148 -19.67 -12.78 1.05
CA LYS A 148 -18.64 -13.82 1.17
C LYS A 148 -17.84 -13.75 2.47
N PHE A 149 -17.82 -12.59 3.13
CA PHE A 149 -17.10 -12.35 4.38
C PHE A 149 -17.98 -11.59 5.39
N PRO A 150 -19.23 -12.03 5.66
CA PRO A 150 -20.23 -11.23 6.38
C PRO A 150 -19.74 -10.76 7.76
N ASP A 151 -18.90 -11.54 8.43
CA ASP A 151 -18.29 -11.19 9.71
C ASP A 151 -17.34 -9.98 9.66
N TYR A 152 -16.89 -9.56 8.48
CA TYR A 152 -16.08 -8.37 8.25
C TYR A 152 -16.94 -7.12 8.01
N LEU A 153 -18.22 -7.27 7.63
CA LEU A 153 -19.08 -6.15 7.24
C LEU A 153 -19.22 -5.07 8.34
N PRO A 154 -19.44 -5.41 9.63
CA PRO A 154 -19.53 -4.38 10.66
C PRO A 154 -18.24 -3.56 10.81
N VAL A 155 -17.08 -4.21 10.67
CA VAL A 155 -15.77 -3.54 10.74
C VAL A 155 -15.52 -2.71 9.48
N PHE A 156 -15.92 -3.23 8.32
CA PHE A 156 -15.86 -2.50 7.06
C PHE A 156 -16.64 -1.19 7.16
N ASP A 157 -17.91 -1.24 7.55
CA ASP A 157 -18.74 -0.05 7.69
C ASP A 157 -18.16 0.94 8.70
N LYS A 158 -17.67 0.45 9.84
CA LYS A 158 -16.98 1.30 10.84
C LYS A 158 -15.75 2.01 10.25
N VAL A 159 -14.91 1.28 9.50
CA VAL A 159 -13.71 1.81 8.84
C VAL A 159 -14.04 2.87 7.80
N LEU A 160 -15.17 2.74 7.09
CA LEU A 160 -15.63 3.72 6.10
C LEU A 160 -16.08 5.04 6.74
N HIS A 161 -16.62 5.00 7.96
CA HIS A 161 -17.13 6.18 8.67
C HIS A 161 -16.06 6.98 9.42
N ARG A 162 -14.86 6.43 9.64
CA ARG A 162 -13.79 7.13 10.36
C ARG A 162 -13.10 8.19 9.50
N ASN A 163 -12.37 9.07 10.17
CA ASN A 163 -11.59 10.15 9.57
C ASN A 163 -10.06 9.97 9.71
N LYS A 164 -9.60 8.79 10.14
CA LYS A 164 -8.18 8.45 10.25
C LYS A 164 -7.91 7.13 9.55
N VAL A 165 -7.02 7.12 8.57
CA VAL A 165 -6.76 5.93 7.75
C VAL A 165 -5.27 5.70 7.52
N HIS A 166 -4.88 4.45 7.31
CA HIS A 166 -3.57 4.11 6.76
C HIS A 166 -3.61 4.29 5.23
N MET A 167 -2.52 4.82 4.68
CA MET A 167 -2.40 5.07 3.24
C MET A 167 -1.26 4.23 2.66
N PHE A 168 -1.26 4.10 1.33
CA PHE A 168 -0.16 3.59 0.52
C PHE A 168 0.04 2.06 0.52
N ASN A 169 -0.86 1.23 1.05
CA ASN A 169 -0.66 -0.23 1.10
C ASN A 169 0.73 -0.64 1.66
N MET A 170 1.30 0.16 2.58
CA MET A 170 2.60 -0.11 3.18
C MET A 170 2.42 -0.87 4.49
N LEU A 171 3.15 -1.96 4.66
CA LEU A 171 3.13 -2.77 5.88
C LEU A 171 4.44 -3.56 6.03
N ILE A 172 4.81 -3.91 7.25
CA ILE A 172 5.81 -4.95 7.55
C ILE A 172 5.24 -5.80 8.66
N THR A 173 5.17 -7.12 8.50
CA THR A 173 4.51 -8.02 9.46
C THR A 173 5.24 -9.36 9.54
N ARG A 174 4.92 -10.16 10.55
CA ARG A 174 5.29 -11.60 10.54
C ARG A 174 4.74 -12.26 9.28
N ALA A 175 5.48 -13.20 8.71
CA ALA A 175 5.14 -13.80 7.43
C ALA A 175 3.72 -14.42 7.37
N ALA A 176 3.27 -15.06 8.45
CA ALA A 176 1.91 -15.62 8.51
C ALA A 176 0.83 -14.54 8.33
N ILE A 177 0.99 -13.38 8.98
CA ILE A 177 0.06 -12.24 8.89
C ILE A 177 0.09 -11.66 7.47
N PHE A 178 1.27 -11.49 6.89
CA PHE A 178 1.42 -11.01 5.52
C PHE A 178 0.70 -11.94 4.53
N ASP A 179 0.90 -13.24 4.68
CA ASP A 179 0.39 -14.26 3.78
C ASP A 179 -1.14 -14.41 3.91
N ASP A 180 -1.67 -14.41 5.14
CA ASP A 180 -3.12 -14.46 5.41
C ASP A 180 -3.84 -13.19 4.94
N TYR A 181 -3.25 -12.01 5.19
CA TYR A 181 -3.77 -10.75 4.66
C TYR A 181 -3.80 -10.75 3.14
N THR A 182 -2.70 -11.14 2.49
CA THR A 182 -2.60 -11.17 1.02
C THR A 182 -3.61 -12.13 0.42
N LYS A 183 -3.79 -13.31 1.02
CA LYS A 183 -4.78 -14.30 0.59
C LYS A 183 -6.20 -13.75 0.68
N TRP A 184 -6.58 -13.16 1.82
CA TRP A 184 -7.92 -12.59 2.00
C TRP A 184 -8.16 -11.40 1.07
N LEU A 185 -7.19 -10.48 0.99
CA LEU A 185 -7.30 -9.27 0.16
C LEU A 185 -7.56 -9.63 -1.30
N LEU A 186 -6.79 -10.57 -1.85
CA LEU A 186 -6.94 -10.95 -3.25
C LEU A 186 -8.18 -11.79 -3.52
N ALA A 187 -8.68 -12.53 -2.53
CA ALA A 187 -9.99 -13.18 -2.64
C ALA A 187 -11.11 -12.15 -2.76
N VAL A 188 -11.07 -11.06 -1.98
CA VAL A 188 -12.03 -9.95 -2.12
C VAL A 188 -11.86 -9.24 -3.45
N LEU A 189 -10.64 -8.84 -3.82
CA LEU A 189 -10.41 -8.05 -5.03
C LEU A 189 -10.71 -8.82 -6.32
N ALA A 190 -10.49 -10.13 -6.36
CA ALA A 190 -10.86 -10.95 -7.52
C ALA A 190 -12.38 -10.92 -7.77
N GLU A 191 -13.20 -10.86 -6.71
CA GLU A 191 -14.65 -10.76 -6.83
C GLU A 191 -15.10 -9.35 -7.23
N VAL A 192 -14.40 -8.32 -6.74
CA VAL A 192 -14.63 -6.93 -7.19
C VAL A 192 -14.30 -6.79 -8.68
N GLU A 193 -13.20 -7.38 -9.12
CA GLU A 193 -12.79 -7.38 -10.53
C GLU A 193 -13.83 -8.02 -11.46
N ASN A 194 -14.53 -9.05 -10.98
CA ASN A 194 -15.62 -9.68 -11.74
C ASN A 194 -16.91 -8.84 -11.80
N ARG A 195 -17.05 -7.82 -10.95
CA ARG A 195 -18.28 -7.01 -10.81
C ARG A 195 -18.16 -5.60 -11.38
N VAL A 196 -16.94 -5.12 -11.63
CA VAL A 196 -16.69 -3.74 -12.04
C VAL A 196 -16.01 -3.72 -13.40
N ASP A 197 -16.70 -3.18 -14.40
CA ASP A 197 -16.11 -2.89 -15.70
C ASP A 197 -15.31 -1.58 -15.64
N ILE A 198 -14.04 -1.66 -16.02
CA ILE A 198 -13.08 -0.56 -16.03
C ILE A 198 -12.56 -0.25 -17.44
N SER A 199 -13.16 -0.82 -18.49
CA SER A 199 -12.77 -0.63 -19.89
C SER A 199 -12.69 0.85 -20.27
N GLU A 200 -13.72 1.60 -19.88
CA GLU A 200 -13.88 3.04 -20.16
C GLU A 200 -13.22 3.95 -19.10
N TYR A 201 -12.51 3.39 -18.11
CA TYR A 201 -11.87 4.20 -17.08
C TYR A 201 -10.57 4.83 -17.61
N SER A 202 -10.20 5.99 -17.06
CA SER A 202 -8.89 6.57 -17.31
C SER A 202 -7.77 5.65 -16.81
N GLU A 203 -6.57 5.77 -17.36
CA GLU A 203 -5.41 4.99 -16.88
C GLU A 203 -5.11 5.18 -15.39
N TYR A 204 -5.50 6.32 -14.82
CA TYR A 204 -5.40 6.55 -13.39
C TYR A 204 -6.46 5.78 -12.60
N GLU A 205 -7.72 5.83 -13.04
CA GLU A 205 -8.85 5.17 -12.36
C GLU A 205 -8.86 3.65 -12.57
N LYS A 206 -8.24 3.11 -13.62
CA LYS A 206 -8.01 1.66 -13.79
C LYS A 206 -7.25 1.02 -12.62
N ARG A 207 -6.55 1.82 -11.81
CA ARG A 207 -5.85 1.40 -10.58
C ARG A 207 -6.79 1.14 -9.39
N ILE A 208 -8.09 1.07 -9.64
CA ILE A 208 -9.16 0.91 -8.66
C ILE A 208 -8.86 -0.14 -7.58
N TYR A 209 -8.28 -1.30 -7.93
CA TYR A 209 -8.03 -2.37 -6.98
C TYR A 209 -6.94 -2.00 -5.96
N GLY A 210 -5.93 -1.23 -6.39
CA GLY A 210 -4.94 -0.65 -5.50
C GLY A 210 -5.52 0.43 -4.58
N PHE A 211 -6.56 1.15 -5.00
CA PHE A 211 -7.25 2.14 -4.15
C PHE A 211 -8.18 1.46 -3.13
N VAL A 212 -8.95 0.46 -3.57
CA VAL A 212 -9.81 -0.33 -2.68
C VAL A 212 -8.97 -1.04 -1.61
N SER A 213 -7.79 -1.56 -1.96
CA SER A 213 -6.92 -2.24 -0.99
C SER A 213 -6.42 -1.33 0.14
N GLU A 214 -6.27 -0.01 -0.11
CA GLU A 214 -5.86 0.92 0.95
C GLU A 214 -6.91 0.96 2.08
N VAL A 215 -8.20 0.85 1.74
CA VAL A 215 -9.29 0.76 2.73
C VAL A 215 -9.31 -0.62 3.38
N LEU A 216 -9.20 -1.68 2.58
CA LEU A 216 -9.29 -3.06 3.06
C LEU A 216 -8.17 -3.44 4.03
N LEU A 217 -6.99 -2.81 3.96
CA LEU A 217 -5.91 -2.99 4.92
C LEU A 217 -6.39 -2.76 6.36
N ASP A 218 -7.03 -1.63 6.59
CA ASP A 218 -7.53 -1.28 7.92
C ASP A 218 -8.68 -2.17 8.39
N VAL A 219 -9.56 -2.56 7.47
CA VAL A 219 -10.64 -3.51 7.76
C VAL A 219 -10.07 -4.83 8.26
N TRP A 220 -9.06 -5.35 7.56
CA TRP A 220 -8.45 -6.63 7.93
C TRP A 220 -7.70 -6.56 9.25
N PHE A 221 -6.89 -5.52 9.46
CA PHE A 221 -6.14 -5.35 10.70
C PHE A 221 -7.07 -5.20 11.91
N GLU A 222 -8.16 -4.44 11.78
CA GLU A 222 -9.11 -4.24 12.87
C GLU A 222 -9.93 -5.49 13.16
N LYS A 223 -10.40 -6.19 12.12
CA LYS A 223 -11.18 -7.43 12.28
C LYS A 223 -10.37 -8.54 12.94
N ASN A 224 -9.10 -8.68 12.55
CA ASN A 224 -8.20 -9.72 13.06
C ASN A 224 -7.41 -9.28 14.29
N GLN A 225 -7.67 -8.07 14.81
CA GLN A 225 -7.07 -7.53 16.04
C GLN A 225 -5.53 -7.56 16.04
N ILE A 226 -4.93 -7.29 14.88
CA ILE A 226 -3.47 -7.35 14.72
C ILE A 226 -2.84 -6.16 15.42
N SER A 227 -1.89 -6.42 16.32
CA SER A 227 -1.15 -5.36 17.01
C SER A 227 -0.12 -4.73 16.06
N PHE A 228 -0.02 -3.40 16.04
CA PHE A 228 0.93 -2.71 15.16
C PHE A 228 1.54 -1.46 15.78
N LYS A 229 2.74 -1.15 15.31
CA LYS A 229 3.41 0.13 15.57
C LYS A 229 3.24 1.05 14.36
N GLU A 230 2.66 2.23 14.58
CA GLU A 230 2.68 3.30 13.58
C GLU A 230 4.07 3.94 13.48
N MET A 231 4.57 4.11 12.25
CA MET A 231 5.84 4.75 11.96
C MET A 231 5.72 5.85 10.89
N PRO A 232 6.48 6.95 11.02
CA PRO A 232 6.46 8.00 10.02
C PRO A 232 6.99 7.50 8.67
N VAL A 233 6.49 8.08 7.58
CA VAL A 233 6.90 7.73 6.22
C VAL A 233 7.89 8.77 5.67
N MET A 234 9.09 8.31 5.32
CA MET A 234 10.08 9.05 4.56
C MET A 234 9.67 9.12 3.10
N PHE A 235 9.70 10.31 2.50
CA PHE A 235 9.49 10.47 1.06
C PHE A 235 10.79 10.81 0.34
N ILE A 236 11.09 10.01 -0.69
CA ILE A 236 12.28 10.17 -1.55
C ILE A 236 11.92 10.99 -2.78
N GLY A 237 12.80 11.92 -3.16
CA GLY A 237 12.60 12.87 -4.26
C GLY A 237 11.91 14.18 -3.85
N ARG A 238 11.78 15.10 -4.82
CA ARG A 238 11.15 16.41 -4.60
C ARG A 238 9.64 16.24 -4.42
N GLN A 239 9.12 16.71 -3.30
CA GLN A 239 7.68 16.89 -3.11
C GLN A 239 7.29 18.29 -3.56
N HIS A 240 6.51 18.40 -4.64
CA HIS A 240 5.96 19.68 -5.09
C HIS A 240 4.78 20.10 -4.19
N TRP A 241 5.07 20.44 -2.94
CA TRP A 241 4.07 20.82 -1.92
C TRP A 241 3.18 21.97 -2.37
N PHE A 242 3.75 22.98 -3.04
CA PHE A 242 2.98 24.10 -3.58
C PHE A 242 1.88 23.65 -4.58
N ARG A 243 2.22 22.73 -5.49
CA ARG A 243 1.26 22.14 -6.45
C ARG A 243 0.22 21.25 -5.77
N LYS A 244 0.60 20.54 -4.70
CA LYS A 244 -0.34 19.73 -3.92
C LYS A 244 -1.35 20.58 -3.16
N ILE A 245 -0.93 21.70 -2.56
CA ILE A 245 -1.80 22.62 -1.82
C ILE A 245 -2.77 23.31 -2.77
N THR A 246 -2.29 23.84 -3.90
CA THR A 246 -3.15 24.45 -4.93
C THR A 246 -4.16 23.45 -5.50
N LYS A 247 -3.74 22.22 -5.87
CA LYS A 247 -4.67 21.17 -6.32
C LYS A 247 -5.64 20.70 -5.24
N PHE A 248 -5.27 20.76 -3.96
CA PHE A 248 -6.19 20.44 -2.86
C PHE A 248 -7.25 21.53 -2.72
N LEU A 249 -6.87 22.81 -2.76
CA LEU A 249 -7.80 23.93 -2.70
C LEU A 249 -8.75 23.93 -3.92
N LEU A 250 -8.23 23.76 -5.13
CA LEU A 250 -9.05 23.72 -6.35
C LEU A 250 -10.10 22.59 -6.30
N ARG A 251 -9.73 21.40 -5.81
CA ARG A 251 -10.69 20.30 -5.62
C ARG A 251 -11.72 20.58 -4.53
N LYS A 252 -11.30 21.18 -3.41
CA LYS A 252 -12.22 21.54 -2.31
C LYS A 252 -13.30 22.54 -2.75
N PHE A 253 -12.99 23.42 -3.69
CA PHE A 253 -13.92 24.43 -4.21
C PHE A 253 -14.56 24.04 -5.56
N GLY A 254 -14.39 22.80 -6.04
CA GLY A 254 -15.01 22.33 -7.28
C GLY A 254 -14.48 22.98 -8.55
N LEU A 255 -13.28 23.58 -8.51
CA LEU A 255 -12.66 24.35 -9.61
C LEU A 255 -11.67 23.51 -10.45
N SER A 256 -11.71 22.19 -10.33
CA SER A 256 -10.87 21.27 -11.10
C SER A 256 -11.64 20.00 -11.38
N ASP A 257 -11.69 19.61 -12.65
CA ASP A 257 -12.20 18.31 -13.05
C ASP A 257 -11.34 17.19 -12.47
N LYS A 258 -11.98 16.03 -12.23
CA LYS A 258 -11.32 14.79 -11.83
C LYS A 258 -10.35 14.40 -12.95
N ALA A 259 -9.08 14.18 -12.59
CA ALA A 259 -8.05 13.68 -13.50
C ALA A 259 -8.10 12.15 -13.57
#